data_AF-A0AA42U3U8-F1
#
_entry.id   AF-A0AA42U3U8-F1
#
_cell.length_a   1.000
_cell.length_b   1.000
_cell.length_c   1.000
_cell.angle_alpha   90.00
_cell.angle_beta   90.00
_cell.angle_gamma   90.00
#
_symmetry.space_group_name_H-M   'P 1'
#
loop_
_entity.id
_entity.type
_entity.pdbx_description
1 polymer ?
#
loop_
_entity_poly.entity_id
_entity_poly.type
_entity_poly.pdbx_seq_one_letter_code
_entity_poly.pdbx_strand_id
1 'polypeptide(L)'
;MVGSLDWEGNTNTTENSCKTAQCDCLTFWEIQQQEALIRISNLKDKRKNLHKLEPGYEARARRIASVYAKIYLEKEKHGNKDLIGRYYWMGLGAFASKTVAAIFKHGLTAWGYKWIPLGVIRDPVHTFAKGNLWLFMDIAPWHYAWSMSSTSFNQCRIQRDVSKFTHIKEEVINVPWSSCLPIIKHLKSTPEIKSAFEYLPKIENVFKKKNESRQHRFKLSSKNLFDHLMVVAIQEQRNILQELVWKDWKVQAQATLQSYTKLPDSTLILSSDYGVDTVKPDKHGSYKDRHAGVLDKLPESVYSEPLAHTKVQDYDSRMEWITEAAKKYHRLMLSDIGRSFLEKELAIIAGWGNSKADYKVGKDSNDGKI
;
A
#
# COMPACT_ATOMS: atom_id res chain seq x y z
N MET A 1 18.53 48.13 -22.50
CA MET A 1 17.77 46.90 -22.26
C MET A 1 17.62 46.75 -20.76
N VAL A 2 16.45 47.08 -20.22
CA VAL A 2 16.15 46.91 -18.78
C VAL A 2 15.70 45.47 -18.63
N GLY A 3 16.58 44.61 -18.13
CA GLY A 3 16.23 43.24 -17.78
C GLY A 3 15.30 43.27 -16.58
N SER A 4 14.04 42.90 -16.78
CA SER A 4 13.15 42.56 -15.66
C SER A 4 13.72 41.32 -14.97
N LEU A 5 14.24 41.49 -13.76
CA LEU A 5 14.52 40.39 -12.84
C LEU A 5 13.20 40.02 -12.17
N ASP A 6 12.29 39.40 -12.91
CA ASP A 6 11.08 38.81 -12.35
C ASP A 6 11.50 37.55 -11.58
N TRP A 7 11.92 37.75 -10.32
CA TRP A 7 12.09 36.67 -9.36
C TRP A 7 10.70 36.22 -8.90
N GLU A 8 10.13 35.22 -9.58
CA GLU A 8 8.96 34.53 -9.06
C GLU A 8 9.36 33.67 -7.86
N GLY A 9 9.05 34.15 -6.66
CA GLY A 9 9.25 33.43 -5.40
C GLY A 9 8.02 33.55 -4.51
N ASN A 10 7.79 32.56 -3.64
CA ASN A 10 6.71 32.58 -2.64
C ASN A 10 7.00 33.54 -1.45
N THR A 11 8.06 34.33 -1.55
CA THR A 11 8.43 35.37 -0.60
C THR A 11 7.74 36.68 -0.98
N ASN A 12 7.63 37.62 -0.04
CA ASN A 12 7.16 38.96 -0.42
C ASN A 12 8.29 39.73 -1.14
N THR A 13 7.90 40.82 -1.80
CA THR A 13 8.82 41.72 -2.50
C THR A 13 9.47 42.76 -1.57
N THR A 14 9.20 42.67 -0.27
CA THR A 14 9.69 43.64 0.73
C THR A 14 11.01 43.15 1.30
N GLU A 15 12.09 43.86 0.98
CA GLU A 15 13.42 43.60 1.50
C GLU A 15 13.44 43.62 3.04
N ASN A 16 14.22 42.73 3.65
CA ASN A 16 14.35 42.56 5.11
C ASN A 16 13.03 42.28 5.87
N SER A 17 12.05 41.67 5.22
CA SER A 17 10.80 41.30 5.87
C SER A 17 10.57 39.78 5.91
N CYS A 18 9.73 39.34 6.85
CA CYS A 18 9.31 37.95 6.95
C CYS A 18 7.82 37.85 6.63
N LYS A 19 7.48 36.99 5.67
CA LYS A 19 6.09 36.60 5.40
C LYS A 19 5.97 35.09 5.48
N THR A 20 4.93 34.61 6.13
CA THR A 20 4.59 33.18 6.13
C THR A 20 4.18 32.78 4.71
N ALA A 21 5.00 31.95 4.07
CA ALA A 21 4.61 31.25 2.86
C ALA A 21 3.65 30.11 3.26
N GLN A 22 2.37 30.24 2.88
CA GLN A 22 1.39 29.17 3.04
C GLN A 22 1.19 28.48 1.71
N CYS A 23 1.47 27.18 1.66
CA CYS A 23 1.03 26.36 0.54
C CYS A 23 -0.48 26.20 0.62
N ASP A 24 -1.18 26.40 -0.50
CA ASP A 24 -2.59 26.04 -0.58
C ASP A 24 -2.78 24.52 -0.42
N CYS A 25 -4.03 24.12 -0.20
CA CYS A 25 -4.34 22.71 0.02
C CYS A 25 -4.12 21.81 -1.20
N LEU A 26 -4.23 22.33 -2.43
CA LEU A 26 -3.96 21.54 -3.63
C LEU A 26 -2.46 21.27 -3.73
N THR A 27 -1.63 22.29 -3.59
CA THR A 27 -0.17 22.19 -3.54
C THR A 27 0.28 21.23 -2.44
N PHE A 28 -0.35 21.29 -1.25
CA PHE A 28 -0.11 20.33 -0.16
C PHE A 28 -0.34 18.87 -0.58
N TRP A 29 -1.43 18.58 -1.30
CA TRP A 29 -1.74 17.22 -1.79
C TRP A 29 -0.88 16.79 -2.96
N GLU A 30 -0.51 17.70 -3.85
CA GLU A 30 0.39 17.43 -4.97
C GLU A 30 1.76 16.96 -4.49
N ILE A 31 2.32 17.58 -3.45
CA ILE A 31 3.58 17.14 -2.83
C ILE A 31 3.47 15.68 -2.35
N GLN A 32 2.35 15.30 -1.70
CA GLN A 32 2.18 13.93 -1.22
C GLN A 32 1.97 12.92 -2.35
N GLN A 33 1.25 13.32 -3.41
CA GLN A 33 1.06 12.48 -4.59
C GLN A 33 2.37 12.28 -5.35
N GLN A 34 3.18 13.33 -5.47
CA GLN A 34 4.51 13.26 -6.07
C GLN A 34 5.44 12.34 -5.27
N GLU A 35 5.41 12.41 -3.94
CA GLU A 35 6.16 11.48 -3.08
C GLU A 35 5.76 10.03 -3.36
N ALA A 36 4.46 9.73 -3.43
CA ALA A 36 3.98 8.38 -3.78
C ALA A 36 4.49 7.92 -5.15
N LEU A 37 4.44 8.79 -6.17
CA LEU A 37 4.98 8.49 -7.51
C LEU A 37 6.47 8.17 -7.48
N ILE A 38 7.26 8.96 -6.75
CA ILE A 38 8.71 8.75 -6.63
C ILE A 38 9.02 7.40 -5.98
N ARG A 39 8.26 6.99 -4.95
CA ARG A 39 8.53 5.73 -4.22
C ARG A 39 8.46 4.47 -5.07
N ILE A 40 7.66 4.48 -6.12
CA ILE A 40 7.52 3.35 -7.04
C ILE A 40 8.23 3.58 -8.37
N SER A 41 9.05 4.62 -8.46
CA SER A 41 9.79 4.99 -9.68
C SER A 41 11.28 4.77 -9.54
N ASN A 42 11.94 4.61 -10.68
CA ASN A 42 13.39 4.59 -10.82
C ASN A 42 13.90 5.99 -11.13
N LEU A 43 14.93 6.43 -10.42
CA LEU A 43 15.70 7.60 -10.82
C LEU A 43 16.44 7.28 -12.13
N LYS A 44 16.11 8.02 -13.20
CA LYS A 44 16.71 7.89 -14.54
C LYS A 44 17.86 8.87 -14.74
N ASP A 45 17.69 10.10 -14.26
CA ASP A 45 18.73 11.14 -14.31
C ASP A 45 18.77 11.86 -12.96
N LYS A 46 19.89 11.71 -12.24
CA LYS A 46 20.11 12.34 -10.93
C LYS A 46 20.23 13.85 -11.03
N ARG A 47 20.78 14.39 -12.12
CA ARG A 47 20.98 15.84 -12.30
C ARG A 47 19.66 16.56 -12.56
N LYS A 48 18.76 15.90 -13.30
CA LYS A 48 17.43 16.43 -13.63
C LYS A 48 16.34 16.01 -12.64
N ASN A 49 16.68 15.22 -11.62
CA ASN A 49 15.72 14.56 -10.73
C ASN A 49 14.59 13.86 -11.51
N LEU A 50 14.92 13.21 -12.63
CA LEU A 50 13.95 12.59 -13.52
C LEU A 50 13.66 11.17 -13.07
N HIS A 51 12.39 10.88 -12.80
CA HIS A 51 11.92 9.57 -12.37
C HIS A 51 11.10 8.89 -13.47
N LYS A 52 11.25 7.58 -13.63
CA LYS A 52 10.39 6.74 -14.48
C LYS A 52 9.84 5.58 -13.67
N LEU A 53 8.53 5.40 -13.72
CA LEU A 53 7.81 4.34 -13.03
C LEU A 53 8.45 2.96 -13.22
N GLU A 54 8.52 2.14 -12.17
CA GLU A 54 9.06 0.77 -12.25
C GLU A 54 8.19 -0.10 -13.16
N PRO A 55 8.70 -0.56 -14.32
CA PRO A 55 7.86 -1.22 -15.31
C PRO A 55 7.34 -2.61 -14.85
N GLY A 56 8.13 -3.40 -14.13
CA GLY A 56 7.70 -4.76 -13.74
C GLY A 56 6.58 -4.76 -12.70
N TYR A 57 5.49 -5.50 -12.94
CA TYR A 57 4.37 -5.59 -11.99
C TYR A 57 4.78 -6.21 -10.66
N GLU A 58 5.57 -7.29 -10.70
CA GLU A 58 6.14 -7.88 -9.48
C GLU A 58 7.02 -6.87 -8.73
N ALA A 59 7.98 -6.25 -9.43
CA ALA A 59 8.90 -5.29 -8.84
C ALA A 59 8.16 -4.09 -8.22
N ARG A 60 7.12 -3.59 -8.89
CA ARG A 60 6.26 -2.51 -8.39
C ARG A 60 5.45 -2.93 -7.17
N ALA A 61 4.86 -4.13 -7.17
CA ALA A 61 4.16 -4.68 -6.02
C ALA A 61 5.10 -4.86 -4.81
N ARG A 62 6.35 -5.30 -5.03
CA ARG A 62 7.41 -5.33 -3.99
C ARG A 62 7.73 -3.95 -3.44
N ARG A 63 7.81 -2.92 -4.29
CA ARG A 63 8.03 -1.53 -3.85
C ARG A 63 6.85 -1.00 -3.04
N ILE A 64 5.61 -1.27 -3.46
CA ILE A 64 4.41 -0.90 -2.72
C ILE A 64 4.40 -1.57 -1.34
N ALA A 65 4.68 -2.88 -1.28
CA ALA A 65 4.83 -3.60 -0.01
C ALA A 65 5.92 -2.97 0.89
N SER A 66 7.06 -2.59 0.30
CA SER A 66 8.14 -1.89 1.00
C SER A 66 7.70 -0.56 1.57
N VAL A 67 6.97 0.25 0.80
CA VAL A 67 6.45 1.55 1.27
C VAL A 67 5.47 1.36 2.43
N TYR A 68 4.52 0.44 2.30
CA TYR A 68 3.58 0.14 3.40
C TYR A 68 4.30 -0.32 4.67
N ALA A 69 5.30 -1.20 4.54
CA ALA A 69 6.12 -1.60 5.67
C ALA A 69 6.89 -0.41 6.28
N LYS A 70 7.42 0.50 5.46
CA LYS A 70 8.08 1.72 5.95
C LYS A 70 7.12 2.70 6.61
N ILE A 71 5.89 2.85 6.12
CA ILE A 71 4.86 3.68 6.78
C ILE A 71 4.55 3.10 8.16
N TYR A 72 4.29 1.80 8.27
CA TYR A 72 4.07 1.13 9.56
C TYR A 72 5.25 1.31 10.53
N LEU A 73 6.48 1.14 10.01
CA LEU A 73 7.72 1.24 10.77
C LEU A 73 8.19 2.69 10.97
N GLU A 74 7.41 3.69 10.53
CA GLU A 74 7.74 5.12 10.67
C GLU A 74 9.11 5.48 10.05
N LYS A 75 9.45 4.84 8.94
CA LYS A 75 10.70 5.02 8.16
C LYS A 75 10.52 5.91 6.93
N GLU A 76 9.30 6.35 6.64
CA GLU A 76 9.00 7.31 5.57
C GLU A 76 9.27 8.76 6.00
N LYS A 77 9.18 9.71 5.06
CA LYS A 77 9.34 11.14 5.38
C LYS A 77 8.35 11.56 6.46
N HIS A 78 8.81 12.37 7.40
CA HIS A 78 8.04 12.83 8.56
C HIS A 78 7.55 11.70 9.50
N GLY A 79 8.11 10.49 9.37
CA GLY A 79 7.84 9.40 10.30
C GLY A 79 8.33 9.70 11.72
N ASN A 80 7.62 9.16 12.72
CA ASN A 80 7.97 9.30 14.12
C ASN A 80 8.15 7.91 14.77
N LYS A 81 9.40 7.58 15.13
CA LYS A 81 9.76 6.27 15.71
C LYS A 81 9.03 5.94 17.03
N ASP A 82 8.54 6.94 17.76
CA ASP A 82 7.74 6.72 18.97
C ASP A 82 6.32 6.21 18.64
N LEU A 83 5.92 6.26 17.37
CA LEU A 83 4.58 5.94 16.89
C LEU A 83 4.53 4.67 16.01
N ILE A 84 5.60 3.87 15.97
CA ILE A 84 5.65 2.62 15.18
C ILE A 84 4.41 1.76 15.48
N GLY A 85 3.65 1.47 14.43
CA GLY A 85 2.42 0.70 14.49
C GLY A 85 1.12 1.51 14.51
N ARG A 86 1.15 2.85 14.58
CA ARG A 86 -0.09 3.66 14.52
C ARG A 86 -0.85 3.47 13.21
N TYR A 87 -0.12 3.31 12.10
CA TYR A 87 -0.68 3.01 10.79
C TYR A 87 -0.89 1.52 10.62
N TYR A 88 -1.80 0.98 11.43
CA TYR A 88 -1.91 -0.45 11.68
C TYR A 88 -2.21 -1.29 10.43
N TRP A 89 -3.06 -0.77 9.53
CA TRP A 89 -3.35 -1.40 8.23
C TRP A 89 -2.14 -1.48 7.32
N MET A 90 -1.21 -0.51 7.35
CA MET A 90 -0.04 -0.52 6.48
C MET A 90 0.87 -1.73 6.75
N GLY A 91 0.91 -2.24 7.98
CA GLY A 91 1.62 -3.49 8.27
C GLY A 91 0.96 -4.70 7.61
N LEU A 92 -0.37 -4.85 7.73
CA LEU A 92 -1.11 -5.93 7.08
C LEU A 92 -1.10 -5.80 5.55
N GLY A 93 -1.28 -4.58 5.03
CA GLY A 93 -1.26 -4.23 3.62
C GLY A 93 0.10 -4.51 2.97
N ALA A 94 1.21 -4.39 3.71
CA ALA A 94 2.53 -4.78 3.22
C ALA A 94 2.59 -6.28 2.92
N PHE A 95 2.09 -7.13 3.83
CA PHE A 95 2.02 -8.58 3.61
C PHE A 95 1.07 -8.93 2.47
N ALA A 96 -0.09 -8.27 2.37
CA ALA A 96 -1.04 -8.46 1.26
C ALA A 96 -0.43 -8.07 -0.10
N SER A 97 0.24 -6.91 -0.18
CA SER A 97 0.91 -6.44 -1.40
C SER A 97 2.07 -7.36 -1.80
N LYS A 98 2.77 -7.94 -0.83
CA LYS A 98 3.78 -8.98 -1.07
C LYS A 98 3.15 -10.24 -1.68
N THR A 99 2.01 -10.71 -1.18
CA THR A 99 1.30 -11.86 -1.77
C THR A 99 0.93 -11.58 -3.23
N VAL A 100 0.52 -10.34 -3.57
CA VAL A 100 0.29 -9.93 -4.97
C VAL A 100 1.57 -10.03 -5.81
N ALA A 101 2.73 -9.63 -5.28
CA ALA A 101 4.01 -9.82 -5.96
C ALA A 101 4.32 -11.29 -6.23
N ALA A 102 4.04 -12.19 -5.28
CA ALA A 102 4.20 -13.63 -5.45
C ALA A 102 3.30 -14.19 -6.56
N ILE A 103 2.05 -13.71 -6.66
CA ILE A 103 1.13 -14.06 -7.75
C ILE A 103 1.71 -13.61 -9.10
N PHE A 104 2.24 -12.39 -9.19
CA PHE A 104 2.89 -11.92 -10.42
C PHE A 104 4.17 -12.69 -10.77
N LYS A 105 4.87 -13.26 -9.79
CA LYS A 105 6.06 -14.10 -10.02
C LYS A 105 5.72 -15.50 -10.53
N HIS A 106 4.56 -16.06 -10.15
CA HIS A 106 4.21 -17.45 -10.43
C HIS A 106 3.89 -17.70 -11.92
N GLY A 107 4.92 -18.02 -12.72
CA GLY A 107 4.91 -18.84 -13.94
C GLY A 107 4.04 -18.38 -15.12
N LEU A 108 2.72 -18.33 -14.95
CA LEU A 108 1.75 -17.92 -15.98
C LEU A 108 1.93 -16.46 -16.41
N THR A 109 2.38 -15.59 -15.51
CA THR A 109 2.78 -14.21 -15.82
C THR A 109 4.17 -14.14 -16.43
N ALA A 110 5.17 -14.83 -15.89
CA ALA A 110 6.55 -14.77 -16.39
C ALA A 110 6.70 -15.34 -17.82
N TRP A 111 5.90 -16.34 -18.19
CA TRP A 111 5.89 -16.96 -19.53
C TRP A 111 4.75 -16.42 -20.43
N GLY A 112 3.69 -15.86 -19.85
CA GLY A 112 2.49 -15.38 -20.56
C GLY A 112 2.65 -14.06 -21.32
N TYR A 113 3.73 -13.30 -21.09
CA TYR A 113 3.96 -12.05 -21.83
C TYR A 113 4.42 -12.25 -23.28
N LYS A 114 4.88 -13.45 -23.68
CA LYS A 114 5.55 -13.64 -24.98
C LYS A 114 4.85 -14.60 -25.94
N TRP A 115 4.03 -15.54 -25.46
CA TRP A 115 3.54 -16.65 -26.31
C TRP A 115 2.08 -17.06 -26.13
N ILE A 116 1.30 -16.48 -25.21
CA ILE A 116 -0.09 -16.88 -24.97
C ILE A 116 -1.07 -15.74 -25.32
N PRO A 117 -1.71 -15.76 -26.50
CA PRO A 117 -2.73 -14.80 -26.91
C PRO A 117 -4.10 -15.16 -26.31
N LEU A 118 -4.19 -15.32 -24.99
CA LEU A 118 -5.47 -15.52 -24.31
C LEU A 118 -5.79 -14.28 -23.50
N GLY A 119 -6.64 -13.40 -24.06
CA GLY A 119 -7.20 -12.24 -23.35
C GLY A 119 -7.91 -12.59 -22.03
N VAL A 120 -8.15 -13.87 -21.76
CA VAL A 120 -8.73 -14.39 -20.51
C VAL A 120 -7.73 -14.43 -19.35
N ILE A 121 -6.42 -14.53 -19.60
CA ILE A 121 -5.38 -14.58 -18.52
C ILE A 121 -4.62 -13.25 -18.42
N ARG A 122 -4.32 -12.64 -19.56
CA ARG A 122 -3.56 -11.38 -19.62
C ARG A 122 -4.35 -10.20 -19.03
N ASP A 123 -5.65 -10.12 -19.32
CA ASP A 123 -6.47 -8.99 -18.91
C ASP A 123 -6.69 -8.96 -17.39
N PRO A 124 -6.98 -10.08 -16.70
CA PRO A 124 -7.05 -10.08 -15.24
C PRO A 124 -5.74 -9.68 -14.54
N VAL A 125 -4.58 -10.10 -15.06
CA VAL A 125 -3.27 -9.68 -14.53
C VAL A 125 -3.09 -8.16 -14.65
N HIS A 126 -3.43 -7.56 -15.80
CA HIS A 126 -3.40 -6.12 -15.96
C HIS A 126 -4.38 -5.42 -15.03
N THR A 127 -5.57 -5.99 -14.84
CA THR A 127 -6.57 -5.45 -13.91
C THR A 127 -6.09 -5.51 -12.46
N PHE A 128 -5.44 -6.59 -12.02
CA PHE A 128 -4.80 -6.66 -10.70
C PHE A 128 -3.63 -5.68 -10.56
N ALA A 129 -2.80 -5.53 -11.58
CA ALA A 129 -1.69 -4.56 -11.59
C ALA A 129 -2.20 -3.11 -11.51
N LYS A 130 -3.27 -2.79 -12.25
CA LYS A 130 -4.00 -1.52 -12.17
C LYS A 130 -4.54 -1.29 -10.76
N GLY A 131 -5.23 -2.28 -10.19
CA GLY A 131 -5.76 -2.22 -8.83
C GLY A 131 -4.68 -1.95 -7.79
N ASN A 132 -3.57 -2.69 -7.83
CA ASN A 132 -2.45 -2.52 -6.92
C ASN A 132 -1.81 -1.11 -7.04
N LEU A 133 -1.62 -0.61 -8.26
CA LEU A 133 -1.07 0.73 -8.50
C LEU A 133 -1.98 1.84 -7.98
N TRP A 134 -3.26 1.85 -8.36
CA TRP A 134 -4.17 2.95 -8.03
C TRP A 134 -4.66 2.91 -6.58
N LEU A 135 -4.73 1.74 -5.97
CA LEU A 135 -4.91 1.61 -4.52
C LEU A 135 -3.75 2.26 -3.76
N PHE A 136 -2.51 2.01 -4.18
CA PHE A 136 -1.34 2.66 -3.60
C PHE A 136 -1.37 4.19 -3.80
N MET A 137 -1.71 4.64 -5.00
CA MET A 137 -1.84 6.08 -5.31
C MET A 137 -2.95 6.76 -4.51
N ASP A 138 -3.98 6.03 -4.08
CA ASP A 138 -4.97 6.54 -3.15
C ASP A 138 -4.42 6.63 -1.73
N ILE A 139 -3.98 5.50 -1.17
CA ILE A 139 -3.84 5.37 0.29
C ILE A 139 -2.56 5.99 0.86
N ALA A 140 -1.43 5.91 0.13
CA ALA A 140 -0.15 6.39 0.64
C ALA A 140 -0.11 7.92 0.86
N PRO A 141 -0.63 8.76 -0.05
CA PRO A 141 -0.68 10.21 0.15
C PRO A 141 -1.43 10.64 1.42
N TRP A 142 -2.51 9.95 1.81
CA TRP A 142 -3.22 10.26 3.06
C TRP A 142 -2.32 10.09 4.29
N HIS A 143 -1.52 9.03 4.31
CA HIS A 143 -0.59 8.72 5.40
C HIS A 143 0.58 9.72 5.43
N TYR A 144 1.12 10.10 4.27
CA TYR A 144 2.18 11.11 4.20
C TYR A 144 1.70 12.48 4.69
N ALA A 145 0.49 12.89 4.27
CA ALA A 145 -0.11 14.15 4.71
C ALA A 145 -0.29 14.20 6.23
N TRP A 146 -0.81 13.12 6.85
CA TRP A 146 -0.96 13.08 8.30
C TRP A 146 0.38 13.12 9.04
N SER A 147 1.36 12.34 8.58
CA SER A 147 2.71 12.36 9.15
C SER A 147 3.38 13.73 9.04
N MET A 148 3.17 14.43 7.92
CA MET A 148 3.70 15.78 7.71
C MET A 148 3.07 16.79 8.65
N SER A 149 1.73 16.83 8.73
CA SER A 149 0.98 17.74 9.60
C SER A 149 -0.48 17.29 9.69
N SER A 150 -0.87 16.74 10.84
CA SER A 150 -2.27 16.38 11.10
C SER A 150 -3.20 17.60 11.08
N THR A 151 -2.71 18.78 11.47
CA THR A 151 -3.46 20.04 11.36
C THR A 151 -3.75 20.41 9.91
N SER A 152 -2.73 20.42 9.04
CA SER A 152 -2.89 20.73 7.62
C SER A 152 -3.72 19.66 6.91
N PHE A 153 -3.52 18.38 7.26
CA PHE A 153 -4.38 17.28 6.80
C PHE A 153 -5.86 17.59 7.09
N ASN A 154 -6.20 17.93 8.33
CA ASN A 154 -7.60 18.17 8.71
C ASN A 154 -8.21 19.37 7.97
N GLN A 155 -7.44 20.43 7.76
CA GLN A 155 -7.87 21.62 7.02
C GLN A 155 -8.04 21.34 5.52
N CYS A 156 -7.17 20.49 4.94
CA CYS A 156 -7.07 20.30 3.49
C CYS A 156 -7.72 19.01 2.97
N ARG A 157 -8.09 18.05 3.83
CA ARG A 157 -8.57 16.71 3.42
C ARG A 157 -9.67 16.74 2.36
N ILE A 158 -10.67 17.60 2.52
CA ILE A 158 -11.81 17.68 1.59
C ILE A 158 -11.46 18.31 0.23
N GLN A 159 -10.29 18.97 0.13
CA GLN A 159 -9.85 19.67 -1.08
C GLN A 159 -8.98 18.77 -1.97
N ARG A 160 -8.55 17.58 -1.50
CA ARG A 160 -7.84 16.62 -2.35
C ARG A 160 -8.73 16.22 -3.52
N ASP A 161 -8.30 16.55 -4.73
CA ASP A 161 -8.98 16.20 -5.98
C ASP A 161 -7.96 16.22 -7.12
N VAL A 162 -7.57 15.04 -7.61
CA VAL A 162 -6.56 14.93 -8.68
C VAL A 162 -6.96 15.67 -9.95
N SER A 163 -8.26 15.83 -10.23
CA SER A 163 -8.72 16.55 -11.43
C SER A 163 -8.38 18.05 -11.39
N LYS A 164 -8.18 18.59 -10.19
CA LYS A 164 -7.88 20.00 -9.90
C LYS A 164 -6.40 20.29 -9.68
N PHE A 165 -5.54 19.28 -9.76
CA PHE A 165 -4.09 19.48 -9.69
C PHE A 165 -3.64 20.43 -10.81
N THR A 166 -2.61 21.21 -10.54
CA THR A 166 -2.06 22.24 -11.42
C THR A 166 -0.60 21.97 -11.76
N HIS A 167 0.22 21.55 -10.78
CA HIS A 167 1.66 21.42 -10.95
C HIS A 167 2.09 20.03 -11.40
N ILE A 168 1.38 18.98 -10.99
CA ILE A 168 1.74 17.58 -11.31
C ILE A 168 0.66 16.83 -12.11
N LYS A 169 -0.31 17.57 -12.66
CA LYS A 169 -1.48 16.98 -13.33
C LYS A 169 -1.06 16.09 -14.49
N GLU A 170 -0.15 16.58 -15.33
CA GLU A 170 0.36 15.85 -16.50
C GLU A 170 1.08 14.57 -16.08
N GLU A 171 1.90 14.62 -15.03
CA GLU A 171 2.60 13.46 -14.48
C GLU A 171 1.60 12.40 -13.99
N VAL A 172 0.52 12.82 -13.32
CA VAL A 172 -0.50 11.89 -12.81
C VAL A 172 -1.34 11.29 -13.92
N ILE A 173 -1.74 12.07 -14.94
CA ILE A 173 -2.53 11.53 -16.07
C ILE A 173 -1.69 10.66 -17.01
N ASN A 174 -0.36 10.77 -16.98
CA ASN A 174 0.55 9.88 -17.70
C ASN A 174 0.81 8.55 -16.98
N VAL A 175 0.38 8.41 -15.71
CA VAL A 175 0.43 7.13 -15.00
C VAL A 175 -0.45 6.10 -15.73
N PRO A 176 0.01 4.83 -15.85
CA PRO A 176 -0.79 3.73 -16.40
C PRO A 176 -2.21 3.67 -15.87
N TRP A 177 -3.18 3.51 -16.76
CA TRP A 177 -4.60 3.39 -16.44
C TRP A 177 -5.21 4.61 -15.71
N SER A 178 -4.62 5.81 -15.85
CA SER A 178 -5.18 7.08 -15.34
C SER A 178 -6.62 7.37 -15.76
N SER A 179 -7.08 6.78 -16.87
CA SER A 179 -8.49 6.80 -17.28
C SER A 179 -9.45 6.25 -16.23
N CYS A 180 -8.97 5.54 -15.21
CA CYS A 180 -9.79 5.07 -14.09
C CYS A 180 -10.04 6.11 -13.00
N LEU A 181 -9.33 7.25 -13.01
CA LEU A 181 -9.48 8.30 -12.00
C LEU A 181 -10.94 8.74 -11.78
N PRO A 182 -11.77 8.97 -12.81
CA PRO A 182 -13.19 9.28 -12.60
C PRO A 182 -13.96 8.19 -11.85
N ILE A 183 -13.65 6.92 -12.09
CA ILE A 183 -14.31 5.76 -11.46
C ILE A 183 -14.04 5.76 -9.94
N ILE A 184 -12.80 6.02 -9.55
CA ILE A 184 -12.38 6.16 -8.14
C ILE A 184 -12.49 7.61 -7.64
N LYS A 185 -13.39 8.38 -8.24
CA LYS A 185 -13.77 9.74 -7.82
C LYS A 185 -12.58 10.68 -7.66
N HIS A 186 -11.58 10.58 -8.54
CA HIS A 186 -10.37 11.38 -8.56
C HIS A 186 -9.59 11.40 -7.23
N LEU A 187 -9.62 10.29 -6.49
CA LEU A 187 -8.93 10.12 -5.20
C LEU A 187 -9.37 11.14 -4.12
N LYS A 188 -10.60 11.65 -4.24
CA LYS A 188 -11.18 12.58 -3.26
C LYS A 188 -11.36 11.89 -1.91
N SER A 189 -11.43 12.70 -0.84
CA SER A 189 -11.73 12.17 0.49
C SER A 189 -13.07 11.45 0.52
N THR A 190 -13.09 10.30 1.19
CA THR A 190 -14.29 9.52 1.49
C THR A 190 -14.65 9.61 2.98
N PRO A 191 -15.87 9.19 3.37
CA PRO A 191 -16.21 8.98 4.77
C PRO A 191 -15.27 8.02 5.48
N GLU A 192 -14.81 6.96 4.80
CA GLU A 192 -13.87 5.98 5.36
C GLU A 192 -12.51 6.62 5.67
N ILE A 193 -11.97 7.46 4.77
CA ILE A 193 -10.73 8.21 5.04
C ILE A 193 -10.91 9.16 6.23
N LYS A 194 -12.05 9.86 6.33
CA LYS A 194 -12.32 10.71 7.50
C LYS A 194 -12.28 9.88 8.79
N SER A 195 -13.06 8.80 8.83
CA SER A 195 -13.21 7.94 10.01
C SER A 195 -11.89 7.26 10.40
N ALA A 196 -11.10 6.78 9.43
CA ALA A 196 -9.81 6.14 9.70
C ALA A 196 -8.87 7.10 10.43
N PHE A 197 -8.71 8.32 9.93
CA PHE A 197 -7.76 9.29 10.48
C PHE A 197 -8.24 9.93 11.79
N GLU A 198 -9.54 9.86 12.12
CA GLU A 198 -10.08 10.23 13.44
C GLU A 198 -9.64 9.29 14.59
N TYR A 199 -9.23 8.05 14.28
CA TYR A 199 -8.66 7.14 15.29
C TYR A 199 -7.21 7.48 15.64
N LEU A 200 -6.45 8.10 14.73
CA LEU A 200 -5.02 8.32 14.91
C LEU A 200 -4.68 9.16 16.14
N PRO A 201 -5.34 10.30 16.45
CA PRO A 201 -5.07 11.03 17.69
C PRO A 201 -5.24 10.17 18.94
N LYS A 202 -6.25 9.28 18.98
CA LYS A 202 -6.51 8.39 20.11
C LYS A 202 -5.40 7.35 20.27
N ILE A 203 -4.93 6.78 19.15
CA ILE A 203 -3.81 5.83 19.13
C ILE A 203 -2.52 6.52 19.55
N GLU A 204 -2.21 7.67 18.94
CA GLU A 204 -1.00 8.44 19.20
C GLU A 204 -0.89 8.90 20.66
N ASN A 205 -2.00 9.34 21.26
CA ASN A 205 -2.02 9.77 22.66
C ASN A 205 -1.64 8.64 23.62
N VAL A 206 -1.97 7.39 23.29
CA VAL A 206 -1.52 6.22 24.06
C VAL A 206 -0.07 5.89 23.73
N PHE A 207 0.32 5.93 22.46
CA PHE A 207 1.68 5.56 22.02
C PHE A 207 2.76 6.52 22.59
N LYS A 208 2.42 7.80 22.78
CA LYS A 208 3.28 8.82 23.38
C LYS A 208 3.49 8.66 24.90
N LYS A 209 2.77 7.75 25.57
CA LYS A 209 2.94 7.48 27.02
C LYS A 209 4.25 6.73 27.29
N LYS A 210 5.32 7.49 27.58
CA LYS A 210 6.68 6.93 27.75
C LYS A 210 6.85 6.05 29.00
N ASN A 211 5.99 6.20 30.00
CA ASN A 211 5.98 5.39 31.22
C ASN A 211 5.37 4.00 31.05
N GLU A 212 4.70 3.73 29.93
CA GLU A 212 4.09 2.43 29.64
C GLU A 212 4.99 1.55 28.77
N SER A 213 5.00 0.24 29.05
CA SER A 213 5.67 -0.71 28.16
C SER A 213 5.00 -0.72 26.79
N ARG A 214 5.76 -1.02 25.73
CA ARG A 214 5.22 -1.07 24.37
C ARG A 214 4.08 -2.07 24.24
N GLN A 215 4.19 -3.20 24.92
CA GLN A 215 3.14 -4.20 25.01
C GLN A 215 1.84 -3.64 25.59
N HIS A 216 1.95 -2.88 26.68
CA HIS A 216 0.79 -2.27 27.31
C HIS A 216 0.16 -1.21 26.39
N ARG A 217 0.96 -0.40 25.68
CA ARG A 217 0.45 0.58 24.72
C ARG A 217 -0.36 -0.05 23.58
N PHE A 218 0.12 -1.16 23.02
CA PHE A 218 -0.64 -1.91 22.01
C PHE A 218 -1.94 -2.49 22.55
N LYS A 219 -1.94 -3.01 23.79
CA LYS A 219 -3.16 -3.49 24.46
C LYS A 219 -4.16 -2.37 24.72
N LEU A 220 -3.71 -1.24 25.26
CA LEU A 220 -4.55 -0.06 25.53
C LEU A 220 -5.17 0.52 24.25
N SER A 221 -4.42 0.51 23.14
CA SER A 221 -4.91 0.97 21.85
C SER A 221 -5.59 -0.12 21.01
N SER A 222 -5.70 -1.35 21.50
CA SER A 222 -6.12 -2.54 20.71
C SER A 222 -7.37 -2.28 19.88
N LYS A 223 -8.45 -1.81 20.51
CA LYS A 223 -9.70 -1.51 19.81
C LYS A 223 -9.52 -0.45 18.72
N ASN A 224 -8.89 0.68 19.04
CA ASN A 224 -8.67 1.76 18.07
C ASN A 224 -7.77 1.32 16.90
N LEU A 225 -6.75 0.48 17.16
CA LEU A 225 -5.87 -0.09 16.13
C LEU A 225 -6.65 -1.00 15.18
N PHE A 226 -7.51 -1.87 15.73
CA PHE A 226 -8.33 -2.78 14.93
C PHE A 226 -9.39 -2.01 14.12
N ASP A 227 -10.09 -1.05 14.74
CA ASP A 227 -11.08 -0.22 14.07
C ASP A 227 -10.45 0.63 12.95
N HIS A 228 -9.32 1.28 13.23
CA HIS A 228 -8.53 1.99 12.22
C HIS A 228 -8.20 1.06 11.05
N LEU A 229 -7.71 -0.16 11.33
CA LEU A 229 -7.36 -1.13 10.31
C LEU A 229 -8.55 -1.49 9.43
N MET A 230 -9.69 -1.81 10.03
CA MET A 230 -10.89 -2.23 9.29
C MET A 230 -11.47 -1.11 8.44
N VAL A 231 -11.46 0.13 8.92
CA VAL A 231 -11.96 1.27 8.13
C VAL A 231 -11.07 1.54 6.91
N VAL A 232 -9.74 1.46 7.05
CA VAL A 232 -8.84 1.57 5.89
C VAL A 232 -9.02 0.39 4.93
N ALA A 233 -9.24 -0.83 5.45
CA ALA A 233 -9.56 -1.98 4.62
C ALA A 233 -10.83 -1.74 3.78
N ILE A 234 -11.88 -1.15 4.35
CA ILE A 234 -13.11 -0.81 3.62
C ILE A 234 -12.81 0.21 2.51
N GLN A 235 -12.02 1.25 2.79
CA GLN A 235 -11.61 2.22 1.76
C GLN A 235 -10.97 1.51 0.56
N GLU A 236 -9.98 0.65 0.83
CA GLU A 236 -9.26 -0.04 -0.24
C GLU A 236 -10.15 -1.08 -0.96
N GLN A 237 -10.89 -1.89 -0.23
CA GLN A 237 -11.65 -3.02 -0.78
C GLN A 237 -12.93 -2.60 -1.48
N ARG A 238 -13.64 -1.61 -0.93
CA ARG A 238 -14.93 -1.13 -1.46
C ARG A 238 -14.75 -0.03 -2.49
N ASN A 239 -14.04 1.03 -2.12
CA ASN A 239 -14.02 2.25 -2.92
C ASN A 239 -13.00 2.18 -4.06
N ILE A 240 -11.98 1.32 -3.95
CA ILE A 240 -10.95 1.16 -4.98
C ILE A 240 -11.03 -0.20 -5.67
N LEU A 241 -10.78 -1.31 -4.97
CA LEU A 241 -10.64 -2.62 -5.63
C LEU A 241 -11.97 -3.16 -6.17
N GLN A 242 -13.10 -2.95 -5.50
CA GLN A 242 -14.38 -3.38 -6.06
C GLN A 242 -14.64 -2.71 -7.40
N GLU A 243 -14.37 -1.42 -7.49
CA GLU A 243 -14.61 -0.61 -8.69
C GLU A 243 -13.59 -0.88 -9.80
N LEU A 244 -12.31 -1.05 -9.46
CA LEU A 244 -11.24 -1.18 -10.46
C LEU A 244 -10.96 -2.61 -10.89
N VAL A 245 -11.23 -3.59 -10.03
CA VAL A 245 -10.82 -4.99 -10.19
C VAL A 245 -12.03 -5.92 -10.23
N TRP A 246 -12.83 -5.94 -9.17
CA TRP A 246 -13.82 -7.00 -8.99
C TRP A 246 -15.10 -6.84 -9.80
N LYS A 247 -15.40 -5.65 -10.35
CA LYS A 247 -16.48 -5.45 -11.33
C LYS A 247 -16.13 -5.91 -12.75
N ASP A 248 -14.86 -6.20 -13.04
CA ASP A 248 -14.45 -6.73 -14.35
C ASP A 248 -14.85 -8.20 -14.47
N TRP A 249 -15.77 -8.50 -15.40
CA TRP A 249 -16.29 -9.85 -15.61
C TRP A 249 -15.19 -10.88 -15.94
N LYS A 250 -14.08 -10.47 -16.59
CA LYS A 250 -12.95 -11.36 -16.88
C LYS A 250 -12.23 -11.76 -15.60
N VAL A 251 -12.08 -10.82 -14.66
CA VAL A 251 -11.52 -11.09 -13.34
C VAL A 251 -12.46 -12.01 -12.55
N GLN A 252 -13.77 -11.77 -12.59
CA GLN A 252 -14.75 -12.63 -11.92
C GLN A 252 -14.74 -14.07 -12.46
N ALA A 253 -14.61 -14.23 -13.78
CA ALA A 253 -14.50 -15.55 -14.41
C ALA A 253 -13.21 -16.28 -13.97
N GLN A 254 -12.07 -15.58 -13.95
CA GLN A 254 -10.81 -16.15 -13.45
C GLN A 254 -10.88 -16.49 -11.96
N ALA A 255 -11.47 -15.63 -11.13
CA ALA A 255 -11.65 -15.89 -9.70
C ALA A 255 -12.54 -17.11 -9.44
N THR A 256 -13.58 -17.28 -10.26
CA THR A 256 -14.44 -18.47 -10.22
C THR A 256 -13.66 -19.72 -10.61
N LEU A 257 -12.80 -19.66 -11.63
CA LEU A 257 -11.93 -20.79 -11.97
C LEU A 257 -10.93 -21.10 -10.84
N GLN A 258 -10.31 -20.07 -10.25
CA GLN A 258 -9.38 -20.22 -9.12
C GLN A 258 -10.04 -20.85 -7.89
N SER A 259 -11.33 -20.56 -7.63
CA SER A 259 -12.01 -21.16 -6.47
C SER A 259 -12.16 -22.68 -6.59
N TYR A 260 -12.24 -23.20 -7.81
CA TYR A 260 -12.24 -24.64 -8.14
C TYR A 260 -10.83 -25.23 -8.20
N THR A 261 -9.88 -24.56 -8.87
CA THR A 261 -8.52 -25.10 -9.09
C THR A 261 -7.59 -24.90 -7.91
N LYS A 262 -7.91 -23.97 -6.99
CA LYS A 262 -7.06 -23.51 -5.89
C LYS A 262 -5.69 -22.97 -6.34
N LEU A 263 -5.56 -22.60 -7.62
CA LEU A 263 -4.32 -22.11 -8.22
C LEU A 263 -4.54 -20.74 -8.91
N PRO A 264 -3.66 -19.74 -8.69
CA PRO A 264 -2.55 -19.75 -7.74
C PRO A 264 -3.06 -19.73 -6.29
N ASP A 265 -2.24 -20.18 -5.34
CA ASP A 265 -2.57 -20.13 -3.91
C ASP A 265 -2.75 -18.66 -3.47
N SER A 266 -3.92 -18.36 -2.92
CA SER A 266 -4.30 -17.02 -2.43
C SER A 266 -4.05 -16.83 -0.94
N THR A 267 -3.38 -17.77 -0.28
CA THR A 267 -3.04 -17.67 1.14
C THR A 267 -2.28 -16.38 1.45
N LEU A 268 -2.82 -15.59 2.39
CA LEU A 268 -2.11 -14.44 2.93
C LEU A 268 -1.02 -14.95 3.86
N ILE A 269 0.23 -14.53 3.62
CA ILE A 269 1.39 -14.95 4.42
C ILE A 269 1.95 -13.73 5.17
N LEU A 270 1.97 -13.78 6.50
CA LEU A 270 2.48 -12.74 7.41
C LEU A 270 3.97 -12.93 7.71
N SER A 271 4.75 -13.24 6.67
CA SER A 271 6.22 -13.35 6.66
C SER A 271 6.78 -12.59 5.46
N SER A 272 8.07 -12.33 5.38
CA SER A 272 8.71 -11.78 4.18
C SER A 272 8.90 -12.82 3.06
N ASP A 273 8.64 -14.11 3.30
CA ASP A 273 8.69 -15.15 2.26
C ASP A 273 7.45 -15.14 1.35
N TYR A 274 7.62 -15.71 0.15
CA TYR A 274 6.53 -15.90 -0.82
C TYR A 274 5.83 -17.25 -0.74
N GLY A 275 6.57 -18.32 -0.40
CA GLY A 275 6.03 -19.68 -0.44
C GLY A 275 5.21 -20.00 0.80
N VAL A 276 3.99 -20.49 0.63
CA VAL A 276 3.16 -20.96 1.73
C VAL A 276 3.84 -22.09 2.52
N ASP A 277 4.59 -22.94 1.83
CA ASP A 277 5.34 -24.06 2.42
C ASP A 277 6.44 -23.62 3.38
N THR A 278 6.86 -22.36 3.33
CA THR A 278 7.87 -21.81 4.26
C THR A 278 7.27 -21.48 5.62
N VAL A 279 5.95 -21.27 5.69
CA VAL A 279 5.24 -20.85 6.92
C VAL A 279 4.21 -21.86 7.39
N LYS A 280 3.98 -22.94 6.63
CA LYS A 280 3.20 -24.10 7.06
C LYS A 280 4.15 -25.16 7.63
N PRO A 281 3.76 -25.84 8.71
CA PRO A 281 4.54 -26.98 9.19
C PRO A 281 4.51 -28.10 8.14
N ASP A 282 5.56 -28.90 8.09
CA ASP A 282 5.57 -30.12 7.30
C ASP A 282 4.62 -31.19 7.89
N LYS A 283 4.56 -32.36 7.25
CA LYS A 283 3.74 -33.50 7.69
C LYS A 283 4.05 -34.00 9.12
N HIS A 284 5.19 -33.62 9.69
CA HIS A 284 5.62 -33.95 11.05
C HIS A 284 5.41 -32.78 12.03
N GLY A 285 4.73 -31.71 11.62
CA GLY A 285 4.51 -30.54 12.47
C GLY A 285 5.73 -29.61 12.57
N SER A 286 6.77 -29.81 11.76
CA SER A 286 8.04 -29.08 11.87
C SER A 286 8.15 -27.96 10.83
N TYR A 287 8.70 -26.82 11.25
CA TYR A 287 9.01 -25.69 10.37
C TYR A 287 10.45 -25.77 9.87
N LYS A 288 10.70 -25.28 8.65
CA LYS A 288 12.02 -25.34 8.00
C LYS A 288 12.76 -24.01 8.04
N ASP A 289 14.06 -24.08 7.77
CA ASP A 289 14.94 -22.92 7.57
C ASP A 289 14.87 -21.89 8.71
N ARG A 290 14.81 -20.60 8.38
CA ARG A 290 14.78 -19.46 9.31
C ARG A 290 13.56 -19.43 10.25
N HIS A 291 12.60 -20.33 10.04
CA HIS A 291 11.36 -20.45 10.81
C HIS A 291 11.35 -21.63 11.78
N ALA A 292 12.33 -22.53 11.68
CA ALA A 292 12.51 -23.64 12.60
C ALA A 292 12.71 -23.13 14.04
N GLY A 293 11.89 -23.61 14.99
CA GLY A 293 11.95 -23.19 16.39
C GLY A 293 11.53 -21.74 16.65
N VAL A 294 10.91 -21.08 15.66
CA VAL A 294 10.38 -19.71 15.74
C VAL A 294 8.85 -19.72 15.65
N LEU A 295 8.28 -20.29 14.59
CA LEU A 295 6.83 -20.21 14.33
C LEU A 295 5.99 -21.02 15.33
N ASP A 296 6.54 -22.09 15.87
CA ASP A 296 5.95 -22.92 16.94
C ASP A 296 5.76 -22.15 18.26
N LYS A 297 6.51 -21.08 18.46
CA LYS A 297 6.45 -20.23 19.67
C LYS A 297 5.46 -19.06 19.53
N LEU A 298 4.91 -18.86 18.32
CA LEU A 298 3.97 -17.77 18.09
C LEU A 298 2.58 -18.16 18.60
N PRO A 299 1.78 -17.19 19.08
CA PRO A 299 0.44 -17.47 19.61
C PRO A 299 -0.59 -17.83 18.53
N GLU A 300 -0.25 -17.71 17.26
CA GLU A 300 -1.15 -17.86 16.12
C GLU A 300 -0.33 -18.16 14.86
N SER A 301 -0.95 -18.81 13.87
CA SER A 301 -0.29 -19.04 12.57
C SER A 301 -0.04 -17.73 11.83
N VAL A 302 1.09 -17.66 11.12
CA VAL A 302 1.46 -16.49 10.30
C VAL A 302 0.93 -16.59 8.87
N TYR A 303 -0.21 -17.27 8.69
CA TYR A 303 -0.89 -17.38 7.40
C TYR A 303 -2.41 -17.41 7.59
N SER A 304 -3.13 -16.94 6.57
CA SER A 304 -4.60 -16.95 6.52
C SER A 304 -5.06 -17.40 5.14
N GLU A 305 -5.66 -18.59 5.08
CA GLU A 305 -6.29 -19.12 3.88
C GLU A 305 -7.68 -18.48 3.68
N PRO A 306 -8.17 -18.36 2.43
CA PRO A 306 -9.58 -18.05 2.20
C PRO A 306 -10.48 -19.06 2.89
N LEU A 307 -11.62 -18.60 3.40
CA LEU A 307 -12.64 -19.50 3.95
C LEU A 307 -13.19 -20.39 2.82
N ALA A 308 -13.69 -21.57 3.16
CA ALA A 308 -14.15 -22.54 2.16
C ALA A 308 -15.23 -21.97 1.22
N HIS A 309 -16.08 -21.07 1.75
CA HIS A 309 -17.14 -20.39 1.02
C HIS A 309 -16.74 -19.01 0.45
N THR A 310 -15.48 -18.59 0.59
CA THR A 310 -15.03 -17.29 0.11
C THR A 310 -15.19 -17.17 -1.41
N LYS A 311 -15.98 -16.19 -1.84
CA LYS A 311 -16.10 -15.73 -3.23
C LYS A 311 -15.41 -14.37 -3.33
N VAL A 312 -14.14 -14.36 -3.75
CA VAL A 312 -13.31 -13.15 -3.73
C VAL A 312 -13.85 -11.99 -4.58
N GLN A 313 -14.67 -12.27 -5.59
CA GLN A 313 -15.36 -11.27 -6.40
C GLN A 313 -16.53 -10.60 -5.67
N ASP A 314 -17.14 -11.31 -4.73
CA ASP A 314 -18.22 -10.81 -3.89
C ASP A 314 -17.62 -9.98 -2.75
N TYR A 315 -18.10 -8.75 -2.59
CA TYR A 315 -17.52 -7.82 -1.63
C TYR A 315 -17.66 -8.32 -0.19
N ASP A 316 -18.85 -8.76 0.21
CA ASP A 316 -19.14 -9.16 1.58
C ASP A 316 -18.38 -10.45 1.94
N SER A 317 -18.39 -11.44 1.04
CA SER A 317 -17.63 -12.68 1.20
C SER A 317 -16.12 -12.44 1.29
N ARG A 318 -15.58 -11.51 0.49
CA ARG A 318 -14.16 -11.12 0.58
C ARG A 318 -13.86 -10.40 1.89
N MET A 319 -14.74 -9.50 2.34
CA MET A 319 -14.56 -8.78 3.60
C MET A 319 -14.63 -9.69 4.82
N GLU A 320 -15.37 -10.80 4.77
CA GLU A 320 -15.36 -11.83 5.81
C GLU A 320 -13.95 -12.44 5.97
N TRP A 321 -13.34 -12.88 4.86
CA TRP A 321 -11.98 -13.41 4.89
C TRP A 321 -10.95 -12.37 5.36
N ILE A 322 -11.04 -11.13 4.86
CA ILE A 322 -10.16 -10.04 5.29
C ILE A 322 -10.29 -9.76 6.78
N THR A 323 -11.50 -9.85 7.32
CA THR A 323 -11.75 -9.69 8.76
C THR A 323 -11.07 -10.78 9.58
N GLU A 324 -11.13 -12.04 9.13
CA GLU A 324 -10.42 -13.14 9.81
C GLU A 324 -8.89 -13.01 9.73
N ALA A 325 -8.38 -12.63 8.56
CA ALA A 325 -6.96 -12.32 8.39
C ALA A 325 -6.52 -11.16 9.30
N ALA A 326 -7.33 -10.10 9.39
CA ALA A 326 -7.08 -8.95 10.26
C ALA A 326 -7.10 -9.35 11.74
N LYS A 327 -8.02 -10.21 12.17
CA LYS A 327 -8.07 -10.74 13.54
C LYS A 327 -6.80 -11.55 13.88
N LYS A 328 -6.33 -12.42 12.98
CA LYS A 328 -5.06 -13.16 13.14
C LYS A 328 -3.87 -12.21 13.29
N TYR A 329 -3.72 -11.27 12.35
CA TYR A 329 -2.69 -10.23 12.42
C TYR A 329 -2.77 -9.43 13.72
N HIS A 330 -3.99 -9.08 14.16
CA HIS A 330 -4.20 -8.34 15.40
C HIS A 330 -3.75 -9.12 16.63
N ARG A 331 -4.09 -10.41 16.74
CA ARG A 331 -3.63 -11.28 17.84
C ARG A 331 -2.10 -11.38 17.89
N LEU A 332 -1.46 -11.54 16.73
CA LEU A 332 0.01 -11.59 16.64
C LEU A 332 0.65 -10.27 17.10
N MET A 333 0.16 -9.13 16.62
CA MET A 333 0.68 -7.80 16.98
C MET A 333 0.41 -7.41 18.45
N LEU A 334 -0.60 -7.99 19.09
CA LEU A 334 -0.85 -7.84 20.52
C LEU A 334 0.04 -8.71 21.40
N SER A 335 0.78 -9.67 20.84
CA SER A 335 1.78 -10.47 21.56
C SER A 335 3.17 -9.88 21.38
N ASP A 336 4.01 -9.88 22.42
CA ASP A 336 5.38 -9.38 22.31
C ASP A 336 6.21 -10.18 21.31
N ILE A 337 6.12 -11.51 21.38
CA ILE A 337 6.85 -12.43 20.48
C ILE A 337 6.28 -12.33 19.06
N GLY A 338 4.95 -12.31 18.92
CA GLY A 338 4.28 -12.17 17.63
C GLY A 338 4.58 -10.83 16.95
N ARG A 339 4.49 -9.72 17.68
CA ARG A 339 4.83 -8.39 17.16
C ARG A 339 6.29 -8.27 16.79
N SER A 340 7.20 -8.77 17.63
CA SER A 340 8.63 -8.76 17.33
C SER A 340 8.93 -9.52 16.03
N PHE A 341 8.31 -10.68 15.84
CA PHE A 341 8.40 -11.43 14.59
C PHE A 341 7.86 -10.62 13.40
N LEU A 342 6.62 -10.14 13.47
CA LEU A 342 6.01 -9.42 12.34
C LEU A 342 6.78 -8.14 11.97
N GLU A 343 7.29 -7.40 12.95
CA GLU A 343 8.10 -6.20 12.71
C GLU A 343 9.46 -6.51 12.09
N LYS A 344 10.07 -7.64 12.44
CA LYS A 344 11.28 -8.13 11.77
C LYS A 344 11.00 -8.46 10.31
N GLU A 345 9.89 -9.14 10.02
CA GLU A 345 9.48 -9.46 8.65
C GLU A 345 9.15 -8.19 7.85
N LEU A 346 8.42 -7.23 8.44
CA LEU A 346 8.18 -5.92 7.85
C LEU A 346 9.49 -5.17 7.59
N ALA A 347 10.49 -5.28 8.46
CA ALA A 347 11.78 -4.64 8.25
C ALA A 347 12.54 -5.21 7.04
N ILE A 348 12.41 -6.52 6.77
CA ILE A 348 12.95 -7.15 5.56
C ILE A 348 12.21 -6.62 4.33
N ILE A 349 10.87 -6.61 4.35
CA ILE A 349 10.03 -6.08 3.26
C ILE A 349 10.33 -4.61 2.98
N ALA A 350 10.55 -3.81 4.03
CA ALA A 350 10.95 -2.41 3.91
C ALA A 350 12.27 -2.23 3.12
N GLY A 351 13.13 -3.25 3.04
CA GLY A 351 14.33 -3.25 2.21
C GLY A 351 14.08 -3.30 0.69
N TRP A 352 12.87 -3.66 0.24
CA TRP A 352 12.59 -3.93 -1.18
C TRP A 352 12.27 -2.70 -2.04
N GLY A 353 12.40 -1.48 -1.51
CA GLY A 353 12.00 -0.24 -2.19
C GLY A 353 12.77 0.05 -3.49
N ASN A 354 13.87 -0.66 -3.73
CA ASN A 354 14.67 -0.56 -4.94
C ASN A 354 14.53 -1.77 -5.88
N SER A 355 13.51 -2.63 -5.68
CA SER A 355 13.26 -3.81 -6.54
C SER A 355 13.05 -3.38 -7.99
N LYS A 356 13.67 -4.08 -8.94
CA LYS A 356 13.56 -3.77 -10.38
C LYS A 356 13.11 -5.01 -11.14
N ALA A 357 12.41 -4.81 -12.25
CA ALA A 357 12.22 -5.87 -13.22
C ALA A 357 13.59 -6.41 -13.68
N ASP A 358 13.74 -7.73 -13.65
CA ASP A 358 14.92 -8.47 -14.11
C ASP A 358 14.81 -8.90 -15.59
N TYR A 359 13.72 -8.53 -16.26
CA TYR A 359 13.47 -8.79 -17.68
C TYR A 359 13.28 -7.50 -18.49
N LYS A 360 13.56 -7.57 -19.80
CA LYS A 360 13.21 -6.50 -20.74
C LYS A 360 11.70 -6.49 -20.93
N VAL A 361 11.06 -5.44 -20.45
CA VAL A 361 9.62 -5.29 -20.56
C VAL A 361 9.27 -4.88 -22.00
N GLY A 362 8.40 -5.66 -22.66
CA GLY A 362 7.99 -5.44 -24.04
C GLY A 362 7.04 -4.24 -24.20
N LYS A 363 6.79 -3.82 -25.46
CA LYS A 363 5.88 -2.71 -25.80
C LYS A 363 4.43 -2.92 -25.33
N ASP A 364 4.06 -4.16 -25.05
CA ASP A 364 2.70 -4.54 -24.61
C ASP A 364 2.51 -4.44 -23.09
N SER A 365 3.57 -4.14 -22.34
CA SER A 365 3.40 -3.74 -20.95
C SER A 365 2.84 -2.33 -20.94
N ASN A 366 1.73 -2.14 -20.21
CA ASN A 366 1.04 -0.86 -20.03
C ASN A 366 1.87 0.17 -19.22
N ASP A 367 3.19 0.18 -19.38
CA ASP A 367 4.18 0.98 -18.66
C ASP A 367 4.24 2.42 -19.19
N GLY A 368 3.12 3.11 -19.00
CA GLY A 368 3.01 4.53 -19.27
C GLY A 368 2.80 4.77 -20.75
N LYS A 369 1.91 5.71 -21.06
CA LYS A 369 2.10 6.49 -22.26
C LYS A 369 3.45 7.20 -22.02
N ILE A 370 4.46 6.94 -22.87
CA ILE A 370 5.84 7.49 -22.93
C ILE A 370 6.98 6.48 -22.65
#